data_AF-A0A8H5EYK4-F1
#
_entry.id   AF-A0A8H5EYK4-F1
#
_cell.length_a   1.000
_cell.length_b   1.000
_cell.length_c   1.000
_cell.angle_alpha   90.00
_cell.angle_beta   90.00
_cell.angle_gamma   90.00
#
_symmetry.space_group_name_H-M   'P 1'
#
loop_
_entity.id
_entity.type
_entity.pdbx_description
1 polymer ?
#
loop_
_entity_poly.entity_id
_entity_poly.type
_entity_poly.pdbx_seq_one_letter_code
_entity_poly.pdbx_strand_id
1 'polypeptide(L)'
;MRTTLTSLAPELIEEICAKVQESYSSTLAEIKRDLRNLRLVCQQTRTPPEHYLFRDITLDARKKRALSFLTASQVQEAIAKDMTIFRNARVLRLQFGSAESTKGWNQIKMDGMSDAFVVPILSAFRSVKSVEWRVEGADPCPQILDALSTLPEMTTLILHFNRVPFHDFTLLKLPRLKRLAILNTLEQNFTKTLLQEITELLETHTTLTHVAIDTKFPFSPDGPRFRFPKPPSAPASVPTEGDALEATTGDEPGPLQGPALQSLRLHGCGFVFKARPYLSTLTTLEVQNEDYPSNRTIWASLYHVENVKLKSIVVDSLHPFLIQYLQSYSGLEKLIFTEPKDRAELIGPIPPQHQAELGSMDADFYTKIVPLHQDSLQSLSLYHLSPSDWRPSDSKTAALLRCSKLSTLSIDFSCNNLSTLPVRLKRVLSTLLKFEALRFLAINLVTSGGDTSLGRWGVEGGIMDYPVPREGAFKISTGTCFFVPTLDGDRRRWRKVPFKAAPDMAIQLGWVL
;
A
#
# COMPACT_ATOMS: atom_id res chain seq x y z
N MET A 1 28.92 -27.68 33.51
CA MET A 1 29.34 -27.35 32.12
C MET A 1 29.27 -25.85 31.95
N ARG A 2 30.32 -25.18 31.44
CA ARG A 2 30.25 -23.77 31.05
C ARG A 2 29.78 -23.71 29.60
N THR A 3 28.53 -23.34 29.37
CA THR A 3 28.01 -23.05 28.03
C THR A 3 28.52 -21.67 27.61
N THR A 4 29.31 -21.61 26.53
CA THR A 4 29.77 -20.36 25.93
C THR A 4 28.96 -20.05 24.69
N LEU A 5 28.98 -18.80 24.22
CA LEU A 5 28.28 -18.43 22.98
C LEU A 5 28.82 -19.20 21.76
N THR A 6 30.10 -19.59 21.80
CA THR A 6 30.80 -20.42 20.79
C THR A 6 30.42 -21.90 20.84
N SER A 7 29.62 -22.33 21.82
CA SER A 7 29.08 -23.70 21.87
C SER A 7 27.63 -23.77 21.41
N LEU A 8 27.02 -22.65 21.00
CA LEU A 8 25.67 -22.66 20.44
C LEU A 8 25.67 -23.31 19.06
N ALA A 9 24.61 -24.03 18.71
CA ALA A 9 24.43 -24.53 17.36
C ALA A 9 24.18 -23.35 16.39
N PRO A 10 24.65 -23.41 15.12
CA PRO A 10 24.43 -22.35 14.14
C PRO A 10 22.96 -21.94 14.00
N GLU A 11 22.04 -22.90 14.08
CA GLU A 11 20.58 -22.69 13.98
C GLU A 11 20.06 -21.80 15.11
N LEU A 12 20.62 -21.93 16.33
CA LEU A 12 20.28 -21.06 17.45
C LEU A 12 20.80 -19.64 17.25
N ILE A 13 21.97 -19.49 16.62
CA ILE A 13 22.52 -18.17 16.29
C ILE A 13 21.64 -17.50 15.22
N GLU A 14 21.18 -18.25 14.23
CA GLU A 14 20.21 -17.77 13.23
C GLU A 14 18.89 -17.36 13.88
N GLU A 15 18.36 -18.16 14.81
CA GLU A 15 17.15 -17.82 15.57
C GLU A 15 17.33 -16.52 16.39
N ILE A 16 18.49 -16.35 17.04
CA ILE A 16 18.84 -15.10 17.73
C ILE A 16 18.84 -13.92 16.73
N CYS A 17 19.45 -14.09 15.56
CA CYS A 17 19.47 -13.04 14.53
C CYS A 17 18.05 -12.71 14.03
N ALA A 18 17.20 -13.72 13.84
CA ALA A 18 15.80 -13.55 13.48
C ALA A 18 15.05 -12.76 14.56
N LYS A 19 15.26 -13.08 15.84
CA LYS A 19 14.65 -12.36 16.97
C LYS A 19 15.11 -10.92 17.08
N VAL A 20 16.39 -10.63 16.79
CA VAL A 20 16.90 -9.26 16.71
C VAL A 20 16.23 -8.49 15.57
N GLN A 21 16.02 -9.14 14.41
CA GLN A 21 15.29 -8.53 13.29
C GLN A 21 13.81 -8.28 13.59
N GLU A 22 13.15 -9.19 14.32
CA GLU A 22 11.75 -9.09 14.73
C GLU A 22 11.50 -8.06 15.85
N SER A 23 12.54 -7.43 16.41
CA SER A 23 12.41 -6.48 17.51
C SER A 23 11.55 -5.26 17.11
N TYR A 24 10.26 -5.32 17.48
CA TYR A 24 9.22 -4.35 17.11
C TYR A 24 9.50 -2.90 17.54
N SER A 25 10.44 -2.67 18.46
CA SER A 25 10.77 -1.34 18.97
C SER A 25 12.03 -0.73 18.36
N SER A 26 12.80 -1.48 17.57
CA SER A 26 14.09 -1.03 17.03
C SER A 26 13.95 -0.48 15.61
N THR A 27 14.66 0.60 15.29
CA THR A 27 14.79 1.10 13.92
C THR A 27 15.64 0.14 13.09
N LEU A 28 15.49 0.15 11.75
CA LEU A 28 16.33 -0.64 10.85
C LEU A 28 17.83 -0.35 11.05
N ALA A 29 18.19 0.89 11.40
CA ALA A 29 19.56 1.27 11.69
C ALA A 29 20.09 0.64 12.98
N GLU A 30 19.27 0.60 14.04
CA GLU A 30 19.60 -0.08 15.30
C GLU A 30 19.73 -1.59 15.10
N ILE A 31 18.78 -2.22 14.40
CA ILE A 31 18.83 -3.65 14.05
C ILE A 31 20.12 -3.97 13.28
N LYS A 32 20.44 -3.18 12.24
CA LYS A 32 21.67 -3.36 11.47
C LYS A 32 22.93 -3.14 12.31
N ARG A 33 22.91 -2.21 13.27
CA ARG A 33 24.02 -2.00 14.21
C ARG A 33 24.21 -3.21 15.12
N ASP A 34 23.13 -3.73 15.69
CA ASP A 34 23.18 -4.86 16.62
C ASP A 34 23.65 -6.14 15.91
N LEU A 35 23.17 -6.38 14.69
CA LEU A 35 23.66 -7.48 13.85
C LEU A 35 25.13 -7.32 13.43
N ARG A 36 25.61 -6.09 13.17
CA ARG A 36 27.04 -5.83 12.91
C ARG A 36 27.88 -6.12 14.14
N ASN A 37 27.43 -5.73 15.32
CA ASN A 37 28.12 -6.02 16.57
C ASN A 37 28.18 -7.53 16.80
N LEU A 38 27.06 -8.24 16.58
CA LEU A 38 27.00 -9.70 16.69
C LEU A 38 28.00 -10.39 15.74
N ARG A 39 28.11 -9.90 14.51
CA ARG A 39 29.09 -10.38 13.51
C ARG A 39 30.55 -10.24 13.97
N LEU A 40 30.85 -9.31 14.87
CA LEU A 40 32.19 -9.06 15.37
C LEU A 40 32.53 -9.83 16.66
N VAL A 41 31.57 -10.54 17.26
CA VAL A 41 31.77 -11.24 18.55
C VAL A 41 32.74 -12.41 18.42
N CYS A 42 32.51 -13.33 17.48
CA CYS A 42 33.40 -14.47 17.24
C CYS A 42 33.27 -15.00 15.81
N GLN A 43 34.13 -15.95 15.42
CA GLN A 43 34.12 -16.52 14.06
C GLN A 43 32.78 -17.21 13.74
N GLN A 44 32.15 -17.86 14.72
CA GLN A 44 30.89 -18.58 14.52
C GLN A 44 29.70 -17.64 14.30
N THR A 45 29.70 -16.46 14.93
CA THR A 45 28.66 -15.44 14.71
C THR A 45 28.95 -14.58 13.49
N ARG A 46 30.02 -14.84 12.73
CA ARG A 46 30.38 -14.00 11.58
C ARG A 46 29.39 -14.13 10.43
N THR A 47 28.98 -15.35 10.10
CA THR A 47 28.17 -15.63 8.89
C THR A 47 26.66 -15.50 9.10
N PRO A 48 26.03 -15.96 10.20
CA PRO A 48 24.57 -15.91 10.33
C PRO A 48 23.98 -14.49 10.22
N PRO A 49 24.55 -13.45 10.88
CA PRO A 49 24.06 -12.09 10.74
C PRO A 49 24.16 -11.54 9.31
N GLU A 50 25.06 -12.05 8.46
CA GLU A 50 25.24 -11.54 7.09
C GLU A 50 23.99 -11.74 6.23
N HIS A 51 23.23 -12.82 6.44
CA HIS A 51 21.96 -13.04 5.75
C HIS A 51 20.97 -11.89 6.01
N TYR A 52 20.93 -11.39 7.24
CA TYR A 52 20.04 -10.32 7.67
C TYR A 52 20.58 -8.93 7.35
N LEU A 53 21.89 -8.73 7.54
CA LEU A 53 22.58 -7.47 7.25
C LEU A 53 22.51 -7.11 5.77
N PHE A 54 22.68 -8.11 4.90
CA PHE A 54 22.72 -7.92 3.46
C PHE A 54 21.39 -8.20 2.76
N ARG A 55 20.34 -8.61 3.48
CA ARG A 55 19.00 -8.80 2.92
C ARG A 55 18.48 -7.54 2.23
N ASP A 56 18.80 -6.38 2.81
CA ASP A 56 18.32 -5.08 2.40
C ASP A 56 19.52 -4.15 2.12
N ILE A 57 19.78 -3.92 0.84
CA ILE A 57 20.91 -3.13 0.33
C ILE A 57 20.42 -1.80 -0.22
N THR A 58 21.14 -0.74 0.09
CA THR A 58 20.90 0.59 -0.50
C THR A 58 22.14 1.02 -1.25
N LEU A 59 22.00 1.28 -2.55
CA LEU A 59 23.00 1.90 -3.40
C LEU A 59 22.66 3.39 -3.50
N ASP A 60 23.45 4.20 -2.80
CA ASP A 60 23.23 5.64 -2.66
C ASP A 60 24.44 6.42 -3.17
N ALA A 61 24.39 6.84 -4.43
CA ALA A 61 25.47 7.61 -5.06
C ALA A 61 25.42 9.11 -4.74
N ARG A 62 24.39 9.57 -4.04
CA ARG A 62 24.23 10.96 -3.62
C ARG A 62 25.23 11.31 -2.52
N LYS A 63 25.51 10.33 -1.66
CA LYS A 63 26.55 10.42 -0.64
C LYS A 63 27.90 10.20 -1.31
N LYS A 64 28.49 11.27 -1.86
CA LYS A 64 29.86 11.25 -2.43
C LYS A 64 30.88 10.60 -1.49
N ARG A 65 30.69 10.68 -0.17
CA ARG A 65 31.55 10.03 0.84
C ARG A 65 31.30 8.54 1.06
N ALA A 66 30.14 7.99 0.68
CA ALA A 66 29.79 6.59 0.99
C ALA A 66 30.21 5.61 -0.11
N LEU A 67 30.11 5.99 -1.39
CA LEU A 67 30.60 5.17 -2.52
C LEU A 67 32.07 5.42 -2.85
N SER A 68 32.68 6.52 -2.39
CA SER A 68 34.11 6.80 -2.60
C SER A 68 35.07 5.84 -1.89
N PHE A 69 34.56 4.96 -1.02
CA PHE A 69 35.39 3.94 -0.37
C PHE A 69 35.61 2.68 -1.23
N LEU A 70 34.81 2.46 -2.28
CA LEU A 70 34.97 1.29 -3.16
C LEU A 70 35.31 1.75 -4.58
N THR A 71 36.54 1.45 -5.01
CA THR A 71 36.94 1.65 -6.41
C THR A 71 36.15 0.70 -7.32
N ALA A 72 36.00 1.05 -8.60
CA ALA A 72 35.42 0.15 -9.59
C ALA A 72 36.10 -1.24 -9.58
N SER A 73 37.42 -1.29 -9.37
CA SER A 73 38.17 -2.54 -9.26
C SER A 73 37.77 -3.38 -8.03
N GLN A 74 37.60 -2.78 -6.86
CA GLN A 74 37.16 -3.48 -5.65
C GLN A 74 35.74 -4.06 -5.81
N VAL A 75 34.88 -3.33 -6.51
CA VAL A 75 33.54 -3.81 -6.80
C VAL A 75 33.56 -4.96 -7.80
N GLN A 76 34.35 -4.88 -8.86
CA GLN A 76 34.54 -6.00 -9.80
C GLN A 76 35.15 -7.22 -9.10
N GLU A 77 36.11 -7.02 -8.21
CA GLU A 77 36.68 -8.09 -7.39
C GLU A 77 35.63 -8.71 -6.46
N ALA A 78 34.76 -7.89 -5.84
CA ALA A 78 33.66 -8.37 -5.01
C ALA A 78 32.63 -9.18 -5.80
N ILE A 79 32.33 -8.76 -7.04
CA ILE A 79 31.46 -9.48 -7.96
C ILE A 79 32.11 -10.81 -8.37
N ALA A 80 33.39 -10.79 -8.75
CA ALA A 80 34.14 -11.97 -9.16
C ALA A 80 34.27 -12.99 -8.02
N LYS A 81 34.42 -12.52 -6.78
CA LYS A 81 34.42 -13.35 -5.55
C LYS A 81 33.02 -13.79 -5.13
N ASP A 82 31.97 -13.34 -5.82
CA ASP A 82 30.58 -13.64 -5.56
C ASP A 82 30.26 -13.47 -4.06
N MET A 83 30.57 -12.27 -3.55
CA MET A 83 30.44 -11.93 -2.14
C MET A 83 29.02 -12.14 -1.62
N THR A 84 28.90 -12.43 -0.32
CA THR A 84 27.62 -12.74 0.35
C THR A 84 26.55 -11.67 0.16
N ILE A 85 26.93 -10.41 -0.06
CA ILE A 85 26.02 -9.31 -0.38
C ILE A 85 25.17 -9.57 -1.64
N PHE A 86 25.78 -10.10 -2.72
CA PHE A 86 25.09 -10.32 -3.99
C PHE A 86 24.16 -11.55 -3.96
N ARG A 87 24.45 -12.51 -3.08
CA ARG A 87 23.65 -13.72 -2.86
C ARG A 87 22.49 -13.51 -1.90
N ASN A 88 22.68 -12.69 -0.86
CA ASN A 88 21.71 -12.55 0.22
C ASN A 88 20.74 -11.38 0.03
N ALA A 89 21.06 -10.41 -0.83
CA ALA A 89 20.16 -9.28 -1.08
C ALA A 89 18.83 -9.75 -1.68
N ARG A 90 17.74 -9.36 -1.01
CA ARG A 90 16.35 -9.59 -1.42
C ARG A 90 15.65 -8.30 -1.81
N VAL A 91 16.03 -7.20 -1.16
CA VAL A 91 15.52 -5.85 -1.41
C VAL A 91 16.70 -4.96 -1.78
N LEU A 92 16.58 -4.29 -2.93
CA LEU A 92 17.57 -3.34 -3.43
C LEU A 92 16.95 -1.94 -3.49
N ARG A 93 17.58 -0.97 -2.84
CA ARG A 93 17.17 0.44 -2.90
C ARG A 93 18.15 1.26 -3.71
N LEU A 94 17.67 1.99 -4.71
CA LEU A 94 18.47 2.75 -5.66
C LEU A 94 18.25 4.25 -5.47
N GLN A 95 19.35 5.00 -5.32
CA GLN A 95 19.36 6.45 -5.16
C GLN A 95 20.61 7.02 -5.84
N PHE A 96 20.48 7.48 -7.09
CA PHE A 96 21.64 7.86 -7.92
C PHE A 96 21.79 9.37 -8.10
N GLY A 97 20.71 10.11 -8.38
CA GLY A 97 20.75 11.56 -8.66
C GLY A 97 20.91 12.48 -7.45
N SER A 98 21.47 13.68 -7.67
CA SER A 98 21.61 14.70 -6.62
C SER A 98 20.31 15.46 -6.36
N ALA A 99 19.92 15.61 -5.10
CA ALA A 99 18.76 16.43 -4.71
C ALA A 99 18.97 17.93 -5.00
N GLU A 100 20.23 18.39 -5.06
CA GLU A 100 20.57 19.82 -4.99
C GLU A 100 20.89 20.48 -6.34
N SER A 101 20.99 19.74 -7.46
CA SER A 101 21.28 20.39 -8.75
C SER A 101 20.00 20.97 -9.37
N THR A 102 19.63 22.16 -8.91
CA THR A 102 18.68 23.05 -9.60
C THR A 102 19.36 23.90 -10.67
N LYS A 103 20.68 24.03 -10.61
CA LYS A 103 21.49 24.72 -11.62
C LYS A 103 21.79 23.75 -12.77
N GLY A 104 21.56 24.23 -13.99
CA GLY A 104 21.56 23.50 -15.24
C GLY A 104 22.57 22.37 -15.35
N TRP A 105 22.12 21.31 -16.03
CA TRP A 105 22.84 20.08 -16.27
C TRP A 105 24.07 20.27 -17.15
N ASN A 106 25.21 20.51 -16.52
CA ASN A 106 26.40 19.83 -17.01
C ASN A 106 26.27 18.42 -16.47
N GLN A 107 26.09 17.45 -17.36
CA GLN A 107 26.13 16.01 -17.09
C GLN A 107 27.34 15.76 -16.18
N ILE A 108 27.13 15.79 -14.86
CA ILE A 108 28.20 15.47 -13.92
C ILE A 108 28.36 13.98 -14.16
N LYS A 109 29.28 13.61 -15.05
CA LYS A 109 29.89 12.30 -15.08
C LYS A 109 30.40 12.11 -13.66
N MET A 110 29.56 11.54 -12.81
CA MET A 110 30.01 11.16 -11.49
C MET A 110 31.04 10.08 -11.76
N ASP A 111 32.29 10.34 -11.44
CA ASP A 111 33.36 9.36 -11.57
C ASP A 111 32.91 8.08 -10.85
N GLY A 112 32.74 7.00 -11.62
CA GLY A 112 32.19 5.72 -11.13
C GLY A 112 30.72 5.45 -11.49
N MET A 113 30.02 6.30 -12.23
CA MET A 113 28.66 6.02 -12.75
C MET A 113 28.63 5.85 -14.28
N SER A 114 29.72 5.35 -14.85
CA SER A 114 29.70 4.87 -16.23
C SER A 114 28.84 3.61 -16.32
N ASP A 115 28.33 3.33 -17.52
CA ASP A 115 27.63 2.07 -17.85
C ASP A 115 28.45 0.85 -17.41
N ALA A 116 29.78 0.97 -17.44
CA ALA A 116 30.73 -0.04 -16.99
C ALA A 116 30.72 -0.33 -15.47
N PHE A 117 30.03 0.47 -14.66
CA PHE A 117 29.92 0.26 -13.22
C PHE A 117 28.50 -0.12 -12.81
N VAL A 118 27.49 0.66 -13.20
CA VAL A 118 26.10 0.46 -12.72
C VAL A 118 25.56 -0.89 -13.18
N VAL A 119 25.71 -1.21 -14.47
CA VAL A 119 25.14 -2.45 -15.02
C VAL A 119 25.77 -3.69 -14.38
N PRO A 120 27.12 -3.86 -14.33
CA PRO A 120 27.70 -5.04 -13.70
C PRO A 120 27.30 -5.25 -12.24
N ILE A 121 27.19 -4.18 -11.45
CA ILE A 121 26.83 -4.27 -10.02
C ILE A 121 25.39 -4.72 -9.85
N LEU A 122 24.47 -4.08 -10.56
CA LEU A 122 23.07 -4.41 -10.47
C LEU A 122 22.84 -5.84 -10.96
N SER A 123 23.45 -6.23 -12.08
CA SER A 123 23.36 -7.59 -12.64
C SER A 123 24.02 -8.66 -11.76
N ALA A 124 24.93 -8.31 -10.86
CA ALA A 124 25.56 -9.27 -9.96
C ALA A 124 24.61 -9.83 -8.90
N PHE A 125 23.52 -9.13 -8.59
CA PHE A 125 22.54 -9.58 -7.60
C PHE A 125 21.69 -10.74 -8.13
N ARG A 126 21.78 -11.91 -7.49
CA ARG A 126 21.08 -13.13 -7.97
C ARG A 126 19.71 -13.36 -7.35
N SER A 127 19.49 -12.80 -6.16
CA SER A 127 18.37 -13.15 -5.28
C SER A 127 17.43 -11.97 -4.99
N VAL A 128 17.64 -10.84 -5.66
CA VAL A 128 16.83 -9.63 -5.48
C VAL A 128 15.44 -9.87 -6.06
N LYS A 129 14.43 -9.75 -5.20
CA LYS A 129 13.02 -9.92 -5.54
C LYS A 129 12.29 -8.60 -5.67
N SER A 130 12.73 -7.59 -4.92
CA SER A 130 12.13 -6.27 -4.85
C SER A 130 13.16 -5.18 -5.06
N VAL A 131 12.83 -4.22 -5.91
CA VAL A 131 13.64 -3.02 -6.16
C VAL A 131 12.80 -1.79 -5.82
N GLU A 132 13.35 -0.92 -4.99
CA GLU A 132 12.79 0.40 -4.69
C GLU A 132 13.74 1.46 -5.22
N TRP A 133 13.30 2.25 -6.20
CA TRP A 133 14.14 3.22 -6.86
C TRP A 133 13.54 4.61 -6.70
N ARG A 134 14.33 5.52 -6.09
CA ARG A 134 14.04 6.94 -6.09
C ARG A 134 14.58 7.54 -7.38
N VAL A 135 13.69 7.66 -8.35
CA VAL A 135 13.99 8.18 -9.68
C VAL A 135 14.15 9.68 -9.58
N GLU A 136 15.39 10.12 -9.70
CA GLU A 136 15.71 11.51 -9.95
C GLU A 136 15.74 11.73 -11.46
N GLY A 137 15.55 12.97 -11.90
CA GLY A 137 15.65 13.28 -13.33
C GLY A 137 16.98 12.80 -13.91
N ALA A 138 18.00 12.80 -13.06
CA ALA A 138 19.38 12.49 -13.39
C ALA A 138 19.79 11.06 -13.60
N ASP A 139 18.91 10.15 -13.29
CA ASP A 139 19.33 8.78 -13.22
C ASP A 139 19.59 8.25 -14.64
N PRO A 140 20.62 7.40 -14.82
CA PRO A 140 20.87 6.69 -16.06
C PRO A 140 19.78 5.62 -16.26
N CYS A 141 18.56 6.09 -16.54
CA CYS A 141 17.35 5.28 -16.50
C CYS A 141 17.39 4.08 -17.45
N PRO A 142 17.85 4.21 -18.71
CA PRO A 142 17.98 3.08 -19.62
C PRO A 142 18.88 1.98 -19.05
N GLN A 143 20.06 2.34 -18.54
CA GLN A 143 21.05 1.40 -18.01
C GLN A 143 20.56 0.70 -16.74
N ILE A 144 19.91 1.44 -15.85
CA ILE A 144 19.31 0.85 -14.65
C ILE A 144 18.24 -0.15 -15.07
N LEU A 145 17.32 0.21 -15.95
CA LEU A 145 16.26 -0.68 -16.43
C LEU A 145 16.82 -1.92 -17.15
N ASP A 146 17.86 -1.74 -17.98
CA ASP A 146 18.56 -2.84 -18.64
C ASP A 146 19.16 -3.79 -17.61
N ALA A 147 19.86 -3.27 -16.59
CA ALA A 147 20.43 -4.11 -15.55
C ALA A 147 19.35 -4.80 -14.70
N LEU A 148 18.26 -4.11 -14.38
CA LEU A 148 17.12 -4.67 -13.65
C LEU A 148 16.44 -5.80 -14.44
N SER A 149 16.39 -5.71 -15.77
CA SER A 149 15.86 -6.78 -16.63
C SER A 149 16.66 -8.08 -16.54
N THR A 150 17.94 -8.00 -16.17
CA THR A 150 18.81 -9.19 -16.00
C THR A 150 18.61 -9.90 -14.66
N LEU A 151 17.90 -9.29 -13.71
CA LEU A 151 17.68 -9.87 -12.38
C LEU A 151 16.68 -11.04 -12.45
N PRO A 152 17.11 -12.28 -12.17
CA PRO A 152 16.30 -13.45 -12.47
C PRO A 152 15.06 -13.60 -11.57
N GLU A 153 15.16 -13.16 -10.31
CA GLU A 153 14.07 -13.28 -9.32
C GLU A 153 13.27 -11.98 -9.13
N MET A 154 13.59 -10.91 -9.86
CA MET A 154 12.94 -9.62 -9.67
C MET A 154 11.47 -9.70 -10.10
N THR A 155 10.58 -9.42 -9.15
CA THR A 155 9.13 -9.49 -9.34
C THR A 155 8.42 -8.23 -8.85
N THR A 156 9.07 -7.40 -8.05
CA THR A 156 8.51 -6.16 -7.51
C THR A 156 9.40 -4.97 -7.86
N LEU A 157 8.79 -3.94 -8.44
CA LEU A 157 9.42 -2.65 -8.72
C LEU A 157 8.59 -1.53 -8.11
N ILE A 158 9.22 -0.70 -7.29
CA ILE A 158 8.63 0.49 -6.67
C ILE A 158 9.44 1.69 -7.13
N LEU A 159 8.78 2.63 -7.80
CA LEU A 159 9.37 3.82 -8.37
C LEU A 159 8.85 5.04 -7.61
N HIS A 160 9.76 5.81 -7.02
CA HIS A 160 9.45 7.09 -6.39
C HIS A 160 10.02 8.20 -7.27
N PHE A 161 9.17 8.89 -8.02
CA PHE A 161 9.61 9.98 -8.86
C PHE A 161 9.76 11.25 -8.01
N ASN A 162 10.94 11.85 -8.01
CA ASN A 162 11.15 13.19 -7.46
C ASN A 162 11.14 14.25 -8.56
N ARG A 163 11.51 13.84 -9.78
CA ARG A 163 11.50 14.65 -11.00
C ARG A 163 11.20 13.73 -12.19
N VAL A 164 10.96 14.33 -13.36
CA VAL A 164 10.80 13.57 -14.60
C VAL A 164 12.16 13.06 -15.08
N PRO A 165 12.29 11.76 -15.42
CA PRO A 165 13.52 11.22 -15.97
C PRO A 165 13.87 11.91 -17.30
N PHE A 166 15.15 12.25 -17.49
CA PHE A 166 15.61 12.93 -18.71
C PHE A 166 15.76 12.00 -19.93
N HIS A 167 15.80 10.69 -19.71
CA HIS A 167 16.11 9.69 -20.73
C HIS A 167 14.93 8.76 -20.99
N ASP A 168 15.00 8.02 -22.08
CA ASP A 168 14.05 6.96 -22.42
C ASP A 168 13.83 6.04 -21.22
N PHE A 169 12.59 6.04 -20.72
CA PHE A 169 12.18 5.26 -19.58
C PHE A 169 11.10 4.31 -20.08
N THR A 170 11.42 3.02 -20.21
CA THR A 170 10.47 2.02 -20.70
C THR A 170 10.36 0.82 -19.77
N LEU A 171 9.15 0.59 -19.25
CA LEU A 171 8.86 -0.52 -18.34
C LEU A 171 8.71 -1.86 -19.06
N LEU A 172 8.55 -1.85 -20.39
CA LEU A 172 8.36 -3.04 -21.24
C LEU A 172 9.55 -4.02 -21.19
N LYS A 173 10.73 -3.55 -20.77
CA LYS A 173 11.94 -4.37 -20.61
C LYS A 173 11.88 -5.34 -19.42
N LEU A 174 10.83 -5.32 -18.60
CA LEU A 174 10.75 -6.05 -17.33
C LEU A 174 9.70 -7.18 -17.36
N PRO A 175 9.93 -8.28 -18.08
CA PRO A 175 8.87 -9.23 -18.42
C PRO A 175 8.35 -10.08 -17.24
N ARG A 176 9.14 -10.18 -16.16
CA ARG A 176 8.81 -10.98 -14.97
C ARG A 176 8.11 -10.17 -13.88
N LEU A 177 7.79 -8.91 -14.16
CA LEU A 177 7.25 -8.01 -13.16
C LEU A 177 5.84 -8.42 -12.74
N LYS A 178 5.68 -8.75 -11.46
CA LYS A 178 4.39 -9.10 -10.85
C LYS A 178 3.75 -7.93 -10.13
N ARG A 179 4.55 -7.03 -9.57
CA ARG A 179 4.10 -5.91 -8.77
C ARG A 179 4.81 -4.64 -9.21
N LEU A 180 4.03 -3.64 -9.59
CA LEU A 180 4.51 -2.32 -9.98
C LEU A 180 3.87 -1.26 -9.08
N ALA A 181 4.69 -0.41 -8.48
CA ALA A 181 4.22 0.78 -7.79
C ALA A 181 4.93 2.01 -8.37
N ILE A 182 4.16 3.04 -8.72
CA ILE A 182 4.64 4.32 -9.23
C ILE A 182 4.12 5.39 -8.29
N LEU A 183 5.01 6.14 -7.67
CA LEU A 183 4.68 7.06 -6.59
C LEU A 183 5.23 8.45 -6.91
N ASN A 184 4.47 9.47 -6.53
CA ASN A 184 4.88 10.87 -6.54
C ASN A 184 5.18 11.43 -7.94
N THR A 185 4.43 11.05 -8.98
CA THR A 185 4.63 11.70 -10.29
C THR A 185 4.13 13.15 -10.27
N LEU A 186 4.96 14.05 -10.82
CA LEU A 186 4.75 15.51 -10.78
C LEU A 186 4.55 16.16 -12.16
N GLU A 187 4.76 15.45 -13.27
CA GLU A 187 4.44 15.93 -14.62
C GLU A 187 3.35 15.10 -15.33
N GLN A 188 2.34 15.78 -15.85
CA GLN A 188 1.14 15.16 -16.41
C GLN A 188 1.43 14.40 -17.71
N ASN A 189 2.26 14.94 -18.59
CA ASN A 189 2.58 14.32 -19.88
C ASN A 189 3.38 13.04 -19.69
N PHE A 190 4.42 13.09 -18.86
CA PHE A 190 5.17 11.89 -18.48
C PHE A 190 4.27 10.83 -17.83
N THR A 191 3.37 11.23 -16.95
CA THR A 191 2.40 10.31 -16.34
C THR A 191 1.50 9.66 -17.39
N LYS A 192 1.04 10.40 -18.41
CA LYS A 192 0.27 9.82 -19.53
C LYS A 192 1.06 8.74 -20.28
N THR A 193 2.33 9.01 -20.58
CA THR A 193 3.23 8.02 -21.21
C THR A 193 3.40 6.79 -20.34
N LEU A 194 3.67 6.94 -19.05
CA LEU A 194 3.77 5.82 -18.11
C LEU A 194 2.49 4.99 -18.05
N LEU A 195 1.32 5.63 -17.99
CA LEU A 195 0.05 4.89 -17.97
C LEU A 195 -0.18 4.10 -19.27
N GLN A 196 0.28 4.62 -20.40
CA GLN A 196 0.24 3.90 -21.67
C GLN A 196 1.15 2.67 -21.63
N GLU A 197 2.38 2.79 -21.13
CA GLU A 197 3.29 1.64 -21.00
C GLU A 197 2.75 0.59 -20.02
N ILE A 198 2.10 0.99 -18.93
CA ILE A 198 1.48 0.04 -18.00
C ILE A 198 0.31 -0.68 -18.66
N THR A 199 -0.46 0.03 -19.49
CA THR A 199 -1.54 -0.58 -20.28
C THR A 199 -0.96 -1.63 -21.22
N GLU A 200 0.11 -1.29 -21.94
CA GLU A 200 0.80 -2.20 -22.83
C GLU A 200 1.43 -3.38 -22.08
N LEU A 201 1.99 -3.15 -20.89
CA LEU A 201 2.46 -4.22 -20.01
C LEU A 201 1.34 -5.18 -19.62
N LEU A 202 0.15 -4.68 -19.29
CA LEU A 202 -1.00 -5.54 -18.97
C LEU A 202 -1.52 -6.31 -20.19
N GLU A 203 -1.34 -5.76 -21.40
CA GLU A 203 -1.70 -6.43 -22.66
C GLU A 203 -0.68 -7.50 -23.05
N THR A 204 0.61 -7.23 -22.85
CA THR A 204 1.72 -8.08 -23.32
C THR A 204 2.23 -9.06 -22.27
N HIS A 205 2.13 -8.72 -20.99
CA HIS A 205 2.67 -9.49 -19.87
C HIS A 205 1.57 -9.94 -18.92
N THR A 206 1.25 -11.23 -18.98
CA THR A 206 0.23 -11.86 -18.12
C THR A 206 0.65 -11.99 -16.65
N THR A 207 1.90 -11.66 -16.31
CA THR A 207 2.48 -11.82 -14.96
C THR A 207 2.14 -10.67 -14.00
N LEU A 208 1.74 -9.51 -14.51
CA LEU A 208 1.49 -8.32 -13.70
C LEU A 208 0.16 -8.47 -12.93
N THR A 209 0.27 -8.63 -11.61
CA THR A 209 -0.85 -8.93 -10.71
C THR A 209 -1.20 -7.75 -9.80
N HIS A 210 -0.27 -6.84 -9.55
CA HIS A 210 -0.48 -5.68 -8.67
C HIS A 210 0.05 -4.41 -9.34
N VAL A 211 -0.81 -3.40 -9.43
CA VAL A 211 -0.45 -2.07 -9.95
C VAL A 211 -0.88 -1.03 -8.94
N ALA A 212 0.04 -0.15 -8.56
CA ALA A 212 -0.23 1.01 -7.71
C ALA A 212 0.32 2.27 -8.36
N ILE A 213 -0.49 3.31 -8.48
CA ILE A 213 -0.09 4.59 -9.06
C ILE A 213 -0.58 5.70 -8.14
N ASP A 214 0.34 6.56 -7.73
CA ASP A 214 0.08 7.71 -6.87
C ASP A 214 0.67 8.97 -7.52
N THR A 215 -0.22 9.89 -7.87
CA THR A 215 0.10 11.10 -8.63
C THR A 215 -0.39 12.33 -7.86
N LYS A 216 0.33 13.45 -7.95
CA LYS A 216 0.04 14.67 -7.16
C LYS A 216 -0.56 15.82 -7.97
N PHE A 217 -1.21 15.52 -9.09
CA PHE A 217 -1.78 16.57 -9.93
C PHE A 217 -3.11 17.07 -9.37
N PRO A 218 -3.39 18.37 -9.47
CA PRO A 218 -4.75 18.85 -9.33
C PRO A 218 -5.63 18.20 -10.42
N PHE A 219 -6.91 18.02 -10.10
CA PHE A 219 -7.87 17.50 -11.06
C PHE A 219 -7.85 18.34 -12.35
N SER A 220 -7.78 17.65 -13.49
CA SER A 220 -7.92 18.24 -14.82
C SER A 220 -8.81 17.33 -15.66
N PRO A 221 -9.80 17.86 -16.40
CA PRO A 221 -10.61 17.07 -17.34
C PRO A 221 -9.76 16.30 -18.36
N ASP A 222 -8.65 16.90 -18.79
CA ASP A 222 -7.65 16.31 -19.69
C ASP A 222 -6.51 15.59 -18.95
N GLY A 223 -6.76 15.29 -17.67
CA GLY A 223 -5.90 14.56 -16.76
C GLY A 223 -5.39 13.24 -17.33
N PRO A 224 -4.33 12.68 -16.72
CA PRO A 224 -3.84 11.36 -17.09
C PRO A 224 -4.93 10.32 -16.79
N ARG A 225 -5.23 9.46 -17.78
CA ARG A 225 -6.26 8.43 -17.64
C ARG A 225 -5.68 7.05 -17.90
N PHE A 226 -5.88 6.15 -16.95
CA PHE A 226 -5.49 4.75 -17.06
C PHE A 226 -6.47 4.04 -18.01
N ARG A 227 -5.93 3.37 -19.03
CA ARG A 227 -6.72 2.62 -20.02
C ARG A 227 -6.61 1.14 -19.68
N PHE A 228 -7.75 0.45 -19.64
CA PHE A 228 -7.71 -1.00 -19.50
C PHE A 228 -7.46 -1.68 -20.86
N PRO A 229 -6.71 -2.79 -20.86
CA PRO A 229 -6.55 -3.64 -22.02
C PRO A 229 -7.88 -3.97 -22.69
N LYS A 230 -7.92 -3.91 -24.02
CA LYS A 230 -9.06 -4.51 -24.75
C LYS A 230 -8.98 -6.03 -24.55
N PRO A 231 -10.09 -6.72 -24.26
CA PRO A 231 -10.07 -8.18 -24.29
C PRO A 231 -9.56 -8.65 -25.66
N PRO A 232 -8.74 -9.72 -25.71
CA PRO A 232 -8.27 -10.27 -26.97
C PRO A 232 -9.49 -10.50 -27.86
N SER A 233 -9.51 -9.82 -29.01
CA SER A 233 -10.65 -9.93 -29.92
C SER A 233 -10.72 -11.40 -30.30
N ALA A 234 -11.88 -12.04 -30.11
CA ALA A 234 -12.07 -13.42 -30.57
C ALA A 234 -11.52 -13.51 -32.00
N PRO A 235 -10.69 -14.52 -32.32
CA PRO A 235 -10.08 -14.63 -33.64
C PRO A 235 -11.20 -14.45 -34.65
N ALA A 236 -11.09 -13.41 -35.48
CA ALA A 236 -12.14 -13.04 -36.42
C ALA A 236 -12.52 -14.31 -37.16
N SER A 237 -13.75 -14.78 -36.94
CA SER A 237 -14.25 -16.03 -37.48
C SER A 237 -13.93 -16.03 -38.96
N VAL A 238 -12.95 -16.85 -39.36
CA VAL A 238 -12.49 -16.91 -40.74
C VAL A 238 -13.73 -17.19 -41.58
N PRO A 239 -14.08 -16.31 -42.55
CA PRO A 239 -15.25 -16.53 -43.37
C PRO A 239 -15.06 -17.87 -44.08
N THR A 240 -15.86 -18.84 -43.66
CA THR A 240 -15.81 -20.20 -44.17
C THR A 240 -16.53 -20.20 -45.51
N GLU A 241 -15.83 -19.81 -46.57
CA GLU A 241 -16.25 -20.11 -47.93
C GLU A 241 -15.58 -21.42 -48.36
N GLY A 242 -16.40 -22.48 -48.43
CA GLY A 242 -16.21 -23.57 -49.39
C GLY A 242 -15.29 -24.73 -48.99
N ASP A 243 -15.94 -25.89 -48.86
CA ASP A 243 -15.45 -27.25 -49.12
C ASP A 243 -14.59 -28.03 -48.09
N ALA A 244 -15.28 -29.06 -47.59
CA ALA A 244 -14.83 -30.45 -47.41
C ALA A 244 -13.89 -30.81 -46.25
N LEU A 245 -14.54 -31.28 -45.18
CA LEU A 245 -14.36 -32.63 -44.59
C LEU A 245 -12.90 -33.14 -44.45
N GLU A 246 -12.24 -32.81 -43.35
CA GLU A 246 -11.48 -33.80 -42.56
C GLU A 246 -11.60 -33.49 -41.06
N ALA A 247 -12.18 -34.44 -40.33
CA ALA A 247 -12.43 -34.38 -38.91
C ALA A 247 -11.11 -34.53 -38.13
N THR A 248 -10.44 -33.42 -37.85
CA THR A 248 -9.39 -33.37 -36.83
C THR A 248 -10.03 -33.06 -35.48
N THR A 249 -10.18 -34.12 -34.69
CA THR A 249 -10.58 -34.06 -33.30
C THR A 249 -9.41 -33.54 -32.46
N GLY A 250 -9.70 -32.59 -31.58
CA GLY A 250 -8.96 -32.44 -30.33
C GLY A 250 -7.80 -31.45 -30.38
N ASP A 251 -8.12 -30.16 -30.36
CA ASP A 251 -7.48 -29.21 -29.46
C ASP A 251 -8.41 -28.01 -29.34
N GLU A 252 -9.34 -28.06 -28.37
CA GLU A 252 -10.07 -26.86 -27.98
C GLU A 252 -9.03 -25.81 -27.59
N PRO A 253 -9.02 -24.63 -28.23
CA PRO A 253 -8.12 -23.56 -27.84
C PRO A 253 -8.40 -23.24 -26.38
N GLY A 254 -7.45 -23.58 -25.51
CA GLY A 254 -7.57 -23.40 -24.07
C GLY A 254 -8.02 -21.97 -23.75
N PRO A 255 -8.87 -21.77 -22.72
CA PRO A 255 -9.44 -20.47 -22.41
C PRO A 255 -8.34 -19.44 -22.32
N LEU A 256 -8.40 -18.42 -23.19
CA LEU A 256 -7.44 -17.32 -23.25
C LEU A 256 -7.27 -16.76 -21.83
N GLN A 257 -6.14 -17.07 -21.20
CA GLN A 257 -5.82 -16.60 -19.86
C GLN A 257 -5.51 -15.11 -19.96
N GLY A 258 -6.53 -14.28 -19.73
CA GLY A 258 -6.36 -12.84 -19.61
C GLY A 258 -5.46 -12.46 -18.44
N PRO A 259 -5.02 -11.18 -18.36
CA PRO A 259 -4.15 -10.72 -17.29
C PRO A 259 -4.77 -10.98 -15.91
N ALA A 260 -3.97 -11.56 -15.01
CA ALA A 260 -4.38 -11.91 -13.66
C ALA A 260 -4.25 -10.73 -12.68
N LEU A 261 -4.78 -9.55 -13.05
CA LEU A 261 -4.69 -8.36 -12.21
C LEU A 261 -5.54 -8.54 -10.93
N GLN A 262 -4.87 -8.72 -9.80
CA GLN A 262 -5.49 -8.97 -8.49
C GLN A 262 -5.69 -7.71 -7.66
N SER A 263 -4.80 -6.73 -7.79
CA SER A 263 -4.81 -5.49 -7.01
C SER A 263 -4.54 -4.28 -7.88
N LEU A 264 -5.39 -3.27 -7.76
CA LEU A 264 -5.25 -2.00 -8.46
C LEU A 264 -5.42 -0.83 -7.47
N ARG A 265 -4.44 0.06 -7.42
CA ARG A 265 -4.46 1.29 -6.63
C ARG A 265 -4.19 2.49 -7.54
N LEU A 266 -5.05 3.49 -7.53
CA LEU A 266 -4.95 4.65 -8.41
C LEU A 266 -5.35 5.93 -7.66
N HIS A 267 -4.36 6.79 -7.41
CA HIS A 267 -4.53 8.08 -6.73
C HIS A 267 -4.14 9.22 -7.67
N GLY A 268 -4.99 10.24 -7.76
CA GLY A 268 -4.76 11.42 -8.59
C GLY A 268 -4.88 11.19 -10.10
N CYS A 269 -5.38 10.04 -10.53
CA CYS A 269 -5.64 9.74 -11.94
C CYS A 269 -7.02 9.11 -12.14
N GLY A 270 -7.58 9.32 -13.35
CA GLY A 270 -8.88 8.78 -13.73
C GLY A 270 -8.77 7.50 -14.56
N PHE A 271 -9.91 6.88 -14.88
CA PHE A 271 -9.99 5.71 -15.75
C PHE A 271 -10.59 6.00 -17.13
N VAL A 272 -10.31 5.12 -18.10
CA VAL A 272 -11.13 4.97 -19.32
C VAL A 272 -11.27 3.49 -19.66
N PHE A 273 -12.51 3.04 -19.73
CA PHE A 273 -12.86 1.76 -20.33
C PHE A 273 -13.19 1.98 -21.81
N LYS A 274 -12.34 1.46 -22.72
CA LYS A 274 -12.67 1.43 -24.16
C LYS A 274 -13.56 0.22 -24.52
N ALA A 275 -13.50 -0.83 -23.71
CA ALA A 275 -14.24 -2.08 -23.83
C ALA A 275 -14.49 -2.66 -22.43
N ARG A 276 -15.22 -3.77 -22.34
CA ARG A 276 -15.38 -4.51 -21.08
C ARG A 276 -14.01 -5.00 -20.61
N PRO A 277 -13.52 -4.53 -19.45
CA PRO A 277 -12.18 -4.89 -18.98
C PRO A 277 -12.18 -6.33 -18.44
N TYR A 278 -11.05 -7.03 -18.59
CA TYR A 278 -10.89 -8.36 -18.00
C TYR A 278 -10.42 -8.22 -16.54
N LEU A 279 -11.37 -8.11 -15.60
CA LEU A 279 -11.12 -7.87 -14.17
C LEU A 279 -11.62 -9.01 -13.27
N SER A 280 -11.85 -10.20 -13.82
CA SER A 280 -12.39 -11.36 -13.10
C SER A 280 -11.52 -11.78 -11.91
N THR A 281 -10.23 -11.50 -11.94
CA THR A 281 -9.27 -11.81 -10.86
C THR A 281 -9.06 -10.66 -9.88
N LEU A 282 -9.67 -9.49 -10.12
CA LEU A 282 -9.50 -8.30 -9.29
C LEU A 282 -10.18 -8.52 -7.94
N THR A 283 -9.40 -8.44 -6.87
CA THR A 283 -9.88 -8.60 -5.48
C THR A 283 -9.70 -7.34 -4.66
N THR A 284 -8.76 -6.47 -5.03
CA THR A 284 -8.46 -5.22 -4.31
C THR A 284 -8.52 -4.04 -5.26
N LEU A 285 -9.29 -3.02 -4.90
CA LEU A 285 -9.40 -1.77 -5.63
C LEU A 285 -9.28 -0.59 -4.66
N GLU A 286 -8.31 0.28 -4.91
CA GLU A 286 -8.13 1.54 -4.19
C GLU A 286 -8.19 2.69 -5.20
N VAL A 287 -9.18 3.57 -5.05
CA VAL A 287 -9.43 4.70 -5.96
C VAL A 287 -9.63 5.95 -5.12
N GLN A 288 -8.77 6.95 -5.31
CA GLN A 288 -8.91 8.26 -4.65
C GLN A 288 -9.17 9.36 -5.68
N ASN A 289 -9.76 10.47 -5.23
CA ASN A 289 -10.17 11.63 -6.01
C ASN A 289 -11.37 11.32 -6.92
N GLU A 290 -12.55 11.18 -6.33
CA GLU A 290 -13.86 11.05 -6.99
C GLU A 290 -14.27 12.27 -7.84
N ASP A 291 -13.51 13.36 -7.75
CA ASP A 291 -13.66 14.51 -8.64
C ASP A 291 -13.40 14.13 -10.11
N TYR A 292 -12.67 13.04 -10.37
CA TYR A 292 -12.61 12.42 -11.69
C TYR A 292 -13.95 11.73 -12.02
N PRO A 293 -14.74 12.21 -13.01
CA PRO A 293 -16.03 11.59 -13.33
C PRO A 293 -15.90 10.12 -13.72
N SER A 294 -14.76 9.72 -14.28
CA SER A 294 -14.48 8.33 -14.63
C SER A 294 -14.25 7.41 -13.42
N ASN A 295 -13.87 7.95 -12.27
CA ASN A 295 -13.81 7.19 -11.02
C ASN A 295 -15.21 6.84 -10.51
N ARG A 296 -16.25 7.56 -10.95
CA ARG A 296 -17.65 7.24 -10.62
C ARG A 296 -18.21 6.13 -11.49
N THR A 297 -17.76 6.01 -12.74
CA THR A 297 -18.28 5.03 -13.71
C THR A 297 -17.63 3.65 -13.60
N ILE A 298 -16.51 3.51 -12.86
CA ILE A 298 -15.89 2.20 -12.59
C ILE A 298 -16.86 1.25 -11.89
N TRP A 299 -17.64 1.74 -10.93
CA TRP A 299 -18.58 0.93 -10.17
C TRP A 299 -19.71 0.37 -11.04
N ALA A 300 -20.25 1.19 -11.94
CA ALA A 300 -21.21 0.73 -12.94
C ALA A 300 -20.60 -0.32 -13.87
N SER A 301 -19.34 -0.12 -14.28
CA SER A 301 -18.62 -1.08 -15.11
C SER A 301 -18.43 -2.41 -14.39
N LEU A 302 -17.97 -2.39 -13.14
CA LEU A 302 -17.79 -3.59 -12.30
C LEU A 302 -19.10 -4.30 -11.99
N TYR A 303 -20.19 -3.56 -11.80
CA TYR A 303 -21.53 -4.10 -11.60
C TYR A 303 -22.00 -4.93 -12.81
N HIS A 304 -21.64 -4.49 -14.03
CA HIS A 304 -22.03 -5.19 -15.26
C HIS A 304 -21.06 -6.32 -15.68
N VAL A 305 -19.87 -6.40 -15.11
CA VAL A 305 -18.94 -7.51 -15.39
C VAL A 305 -19.26 -8.66 -14.44
N GLU A 306 -19.75 -9.76 -15.00
CA GLU A 306 -20.03 -10.97 -14.23
C GLU A 306 -18.78 -11.44 -13.47
N ASN A 307 -18.97 -11.87 -12.23
CA ASN A 307 -17.97 -12.50 -11.36
C ASN A 307 -16.86 -11.60 -10.79
N VAL A 308 -16.90 -10.27 -10.93
CA VAL A 308 -15.94 -9.40 -10.20
C VAL A 308 -16.46 -9.10 -8.80
N LYS A 309 -15.92 -9.80 -7.81
CA LYS A 309 -16.27 -9.65 -6.38
C LYS A 309 -15.07 -9.14 -5.60
N LEU A 310 -15.03 -7.83 -5.37
CA LEU A 310 -13.93 -7.22 -4.63
C LEU A 310 -13.97 -7.64 -3.15
N LYS A 311 -12.81 -8.00 -2.61
CA LYS A 311 -12.63 -8.28 -1.18
C LYS A 311 -12.21 -7.03 -0.41
N SER A 312 -11.48 -6.13 -1.06
CA SER A 312 -10.96 -4.91 -0.45
C SER A 312 -11.24 -3.69 -1.32
N ILE A 313 -11.94 -2.70 -0.76
CA ILE A 313 -12.25 -1.42 -1.40
C ILE A 313 -11.72 -0.29 -0.53
N VAL A 314 -11.00 0.64 -1.14
CA VAL A 314 -10.57 1.89 -0.52
C VAL A 314 -10.99 3.03 -1.44
N VAL A 315 -11.81 3.94 -0.92
CA VAL A 315 -12.41 5.05 -1.66
C VAL A 315 -12.43 6.30 -0.79
N ASP A 316 -12.55 7.48 -1.38
CA ASP A 316 -12.69 8.74 -0.64
C ASP A 316 -14.13 9.03 -0.21
N SER A 317 -15.12 8.50 -0.94
CA SER A 317 -16.51 8.84 -0.71
C SER A 317 -17.46 7.68 -1.06
N LEU A 318 -18.74 7.83 -0.67
CA LEU A 318 -19.79 6.86 -0.97
C LEU A 318 -20.64 7.39 -2.13
N HIS A 319 -20.66 6.63 -3.23
CA HIS A 319 -21.38 6.99 -4.45
C HIS A 319 -22.57 6.04 -4.71
N PRO A 320 -23.68 6.47 -5.33
CA PRO A 320 -24.82 5.60 -5.64
C PRO A 320 -24.46 4.33 -6.43
N PHE A 321 -23.60 4.44 -7.44
CA PHE A 321 -23.12 3.25 -8.17
C PHE A 321 -22.25 2.32 -7.33
N LEU A 322 -21.48 2.84 -6.36
CA LEU A 322 -20.73 2.01 -5.42
C LEU A 322 -21.70 1.27 -4.49
N ILE A 323 -22.76 1.93 -4.01
CA ILE A 323 -23.81 1.29 -3.20
C ILE A 323 -24.46 0.15 -3.98
N GLN A 324 -24.84 0.39 -5.24
CA GLN A 324 -25.43 -0.63 -6.10
C GLN A 324 -24.47 -1.81 -6.33
N TYR A 325 -23.18 -1.52 -6.55
CA TYR A 325 -22.15 -2.55 -6.70
C TYR A 325 -21.97 -3.37 -5.41
N LEU A 326 -21.88 -2.73 -4.24
CA LEU A 326 -21.75 -3.41 -2.96
C LEU A 326 -22.97 -4.26 -2.61
N GLN A 327 -24.16 -3.86 -3.07
CA GLN A 327 -25.40 -4.65 -2.90
C GLN A 327 -25.49 -5.87 -3.82
N SER A 328 -24.65 -5.97 -4.87
CA SER A 328 -24.76 -7.04 -5.87
C SER A 328 -24.07 -8.35 -5.45
N TYR A 329 -23.27 -8.35 -4.37
CA TYR A 329 -22.54 -9.53 -3.90
C TYR A 329 -22.30 -9.50 -2.39
N SER A 330 -21.93 -10.64 -1.81
CA SER A 330 -21.44 -10.77 -0.44
C SER A 330 -19.97 -11.21 -0.41
N GLY A 331 -19.31 -11.08 0.74
CA GLY A 331 -17.89 -11.47 0.88
C GLY A 331 -16.89 -10.32 0.90
N LEU A 332 -17.33 -9.06 1.00
CA LEU A 332 -16.44 -7.91 1.21
C LEU A 332 -15.74 -8.05 2.58
N GLU A 333 -14.41 -7.98 2.59
CA GLU A 333 -13.57 -8.14 3.78
C GLU A 333 -13.08 -6.78 4.31
N LYS A 334 -12.83 -5.81 3.43
CA LYS A 334 -12.27 -4.50 3.77
C LYS A 334 -12.97 -3.38 3.00
N LEU A 335 -13.45 -2.37 3.73
CA LEU A 335 -14.02 -1.15 3.15
C LEU A 335 -13.46 0.07 3.91
N ILE A 336 -12.71 0.91 3.23
CA ILE A 336 -12.12 2.13 3.83
C ILE A 336 -12.61 3.34 3.07
N PHE A 337 -13.28 4.25 3.79
CA PHE A 337 -13.48 5.63 3.36
C PHE A 337 -12.30 6.48 3.86
N THR A 338 -11.58 7.15 2.95
CA THR A 338 -10.44 8.02 3.24
C THR A 338 -10.84 9.49 3.26
N GLU A 339 -10.22 10.28 4.11
CA GLU A 339 -10.41 11.73 4.13
C GLU A 339 -9.91 12.36 2.81
N PRO A 340 -10.74 13.11 2.08
CA PRO A 340 -10.31 13.82 0.90
C PRO A 340 -9.36 14.97 1.30
N LYS A 341 -8.11 14.88 0.83
CA LYS A 341 -7.00 15.78 1.22
C LYS A 341 -7.28 17.27 0.95
N ASP A 342 -8.11 17.58 -0.04
CA ASP A 342 -8.29 18.96 -0.54
C ASP A 342 -9.63 19.60 -0.12
N ARG A 343 -10.51 18.89 0.61
CA ARG A 343 -11.85 19.42 0.93
C ARG A 343 -11.88 20.51 1.98
N ALA A 344 -10.91 20.56 2.89
CA ALA A 344 -10.90 21.54 3.98
C ALA A 344 -10.79 23.00 3.49
N GLU A 345 -10.22 23.22 2.30
CA GLU A 345 -9.98 24.57 1.78
C GLU A 345 -10.93 25.00 0.65
N LEU A 346 -11.53 24.04 -0.08
CA LEU A 346 -12.22 24.34 -1.35
C LEU A 346 -13.76 24.33 -1.27
N ILE A 347 -14.35 23.66 -0.29
CA ILE A 347 -15.81 23.47 -0.26
C ILE A 347 -16.43 24.38 0.79
N GLY A 348 -16.98 25.51 0.32
CA GLY A 348 -17.99 26.25 1.07
C GLY A 348 -19.16 25.35 1.49
N PRO A 349 -20.12 25.84 2.30
CA PRO A 349 -21.19 25.00 2.85
C PRO A 349 -21.83 24.09 1.79
N ILE A 350 -21.83 22.78 2.05
CA ILE A 350 -22.38 21.76 1.13
C ILE A 350 -23.82 22.15 0.79
N PRO A 351 -24.18 22.27 -0.50
CA PRO A 351 -25.53 22.64 -0.90
C PRO A 351 -26.57 21.69 -0.27
N PRO A 352 -27.73 22.20 0.21
CA PRO A 352 -28.74 21.38 0.88
C PRO A 352 -29.20 20.15 0.09
N GLN A 353 -29.20 20.24 -1.24
CA GLN A 353 -29.56 19.12 -2.13
C GLN A 353 -28.62 17.93 -1.97
N HIS A 354 -27.30 18.17 -1.84
CA HIS A 354 -26.32 17.11 -1.65
C HIS A 354 -26.47 16.47 -0.26
N GLN A 355 -26.94 17.21 0.75
CA GLN A 355 -27.17 16.65 2.09
C GLN A 355 -28.29 15.61 2.11
N ALA A 356 -29.37 15.82 1.34
CA ALA A 356 -30.46 14.87 1.24
C ALA A 356 -30.02 13.56 0.57
N GLU A 357 -29.22 13.65 -0.51
CA GLU A 357 -28.65 12.48 -1.17
C GLU A 357 -27.71 11.69 -0.24
N LEU A 358 -26.84 12.38 0.50
CA LEU A 358 -25.99 11.76 1.52
C LEU A 358 -26.82 11.02 2.59
N GLY A 359 -27.92 11.60 3.04
CA GLY A 359 -28.80 10.97 4.03
C GLY A 359 -29.41 9.65 3.54
N SER A 360 -29.84 9.58 2.28
CA SER A 360 -30.34 8.33 1.69
C SER A 360 -29.24 7.28 1.54
N MET A 361 -28.03 7.69 1.16
CA MET A 361 -26.88 6.79 0.97
C MET A 361 -26.40 6.18 2.30
N ASP A 362 -26.38 6.98 3.36
CA ASP A 362 -26.06 6.56 4.73
C ASP A 362 -27.08 5.52 5.24
N ALA A 363 -28.38 5.75 5.01
CA ALA A 363 -29.41 4.77 5.34
C ALA A 363 -29.20 3.43 4.60
N ASP A 364 -28.96 3.48 3.29
CA ASP A 364 -28.71 2.29 2.47
C ASP A 364 -27.44 1.53 2.88
N PHE A 365 -26.40 2.25 3.28
CA PHE A 365 -25.17 1.65 3.79
C PHE A 365 -25.43 0.74 5.00
N TYR A 366 -26.12 1.26 6.03
CA TYR A 366 -26.37 0.50 7.26
C TYR A 366 -27.49 -0.53 7.15
N THR A 367 -28.48 -0.31 6.28
CA THR A 367 -29.64 -1.20 6.17
C THR A 367 -29.49 -2.29 5.11
N LYS A 368 -28.69 -2.05 4.07
CA LYS A 368 -28.54 -2.99 2.94
C LYS A 368 -27.12 -3.55 2.85
N ILE A 369 -26.09 -2.69 2.89
CA ILE A 369 -24.69 -3.10 2.64
C ILE A 369 -24.09 -3.82 3.84
N VAL A 370 -24.11 -3.22 5.04
CA VAL A 370 -23.50 -3.81 6.24
C VAL A 370 -24.07 -5.20 6.55
N PRO A 371 -25.40 -5.42 6.56
CA PRO A 371 -25.96 -6.75 6.81
C PRO A 371 -25.55 -7.80 5.78
N LEU A 372 -25.41 -7.40 4.50
CA LEU A 372 -25.00 -8.30 3.42
C LEU A 372 -23.56 -8.82 3.57
N HIS A 373 -22.69 -8.02 4.22
CA HIS A 373 -21.27 -8.35 4.44
C HIS A 373 -20.92 -8.68 5.89
N GLN A 374 -21.91 -8.82 6.77
CA GLN A 374 -21.67 -8.98 8.21
C GLN A 374 -20.75 -10.17 8.57
N ASP A 375 -20.79 -11.24 7.77
CA ASP A 375 -20.02 -12.47 8.01
C ASP A 375 -18.62 -12.46 7.38
N SER A 376 -18.28 -11.44 6.60
CA SER A 376 -16.99 -11.31 5.90
C SER A 376 -16.20 -10.07 6.30
N LEU A 377 -16.87 -9.00 6.72
CA LEU A 377 -16.26 -7.71 6.97
C LEU A 377 -15.31 -7.76 8.17
N GLN A 378 -14.04 -7.49 7.91
CA GLN A 378 -12.94 -7.51 8.90
C GLN A 378 -12.40 -6.12 9.20
N SER A 379 -12.37 -5.23 8.21
CA SER A 379 -11.82 -3.89 8.33
C SER A 379 -12.78 -2.84 7.76
N LEU A 380 -13.14 -1.85 8.59
CA LEU A 380 -14.07 -0.79 8.21
C LEU A 380 -13.55 0.58 8.65
N SER A 381 -13.51 1.56 7.75
CA SER A 381 -13.27 2.98 8.10
C SER A 381 -14.48 3.80 7.73
N LEU A 382 -15.13 4.42 8.71
CA LEU A 382 -16.42 5.13 8.62
C LEU A 382 -16.26 6.65 8.56
N TYR A 383 -15.33 7.12 7.72
CA TYR A 383 -15.16 8.55 7.50
C TYR A 383 -16.48 9.16 6.98
N HIS A 384 -16.98 10.18 7.67
CA HIS A 384 -18.30 10.83 7.52
C HIS A 384 -19.55 9.94 7.66
N LEU A 385 -19.38 8.63 7.91
CA LEU A 385 -20.48 7.68 8.07
C LEU A 385 -20.65 7.21 9.51
N SER A 386 -19.79 7.64 10.43
CA SER A 386 -19.80 7.18 11.82
C SER A 386 -21.13 7.48 12.53
N PRO A 387 -21.72 6.52 13.28
CA PRO A 387 -22.89 6.79 14.11
C PRO A 387 -22.63 7.96 15.07
N SER A 388 -23.57 8.89 15.19
CA SER A 388 -23.41 10.08 16.03
C SER A 388 -23.50 9.75 17.53
N ASP A 389 -24.37 8.80 17.88
CA ASP A 389 -24.77 8.49 19.25
C ASP A 389 -24.09 7.23 19.83
N TRP A 390 -23.54 6.33 18.99
CA TRP A 390 -22.92 5.05 19.37
C TRP A 390 -23.67 4.32 20.50
N ARG A 391 -25.00 4.21 20.38
CA ARG A 391 -25.85 3.48 21.34
C ARG A 391 -26.17 2.10 20.80
N PRO A 392 -26.18 1.04 21.60
CA PRO A 392 -26.59 -0.29 21.12
C PRO A 392 -28.01 -0.34 20.52
N SER A 393 -28.90 0.57 20.95
CA SER A 393 -30.26 0.72 20.41
C SER A 393 -30.33 1.50 19.10
N ASP A 394 -29.25 2.19 18.72
CA ASP A 394 -29.17 2.89 17.43
C ASP A 394 -29.02 1.88 16.30
N SER A 395 -29.83 1.99 15.26
CA SER A 395 -29.93 0.99 14.18
C SER A 395 -28.60 0.82 13.44
N LYS A 396 -27.84 1.90 13.24
CA LYS A 396 -26.53 1.87 12.58
C LYS A 396 -25.50 1.13 13.41
N THR A 397 -25.43 1.49 14.70
CA THR A 397 -24.56 0.83 15.68
C THR A 397 -24.90 -0.65 15.82
N ALA A 398 -26.19 -0.98 15.88
CA ALA A 398 -26.67 -2.35 15.96
C ALA A 398 -26.31 -3.18 14.72
N ALA A 399 -26.34 -2.57 13.52
CA ALA A 399 -25.90 -3.22 12.29
C ALA A 399 -24.39 -3.57 12.34
N LEU A 400 -23.56 -2.62 12.78
CA LEU A 400 -22.10 -2.86 12.92
C LEU A 400 -21.78 -3.96 13.96
N LEU A 401 -22.49 -3.98 15.09
CA LEU A 401 -22.29 -4.97 16.15
C LEU A 401 -22.57 -6.42 15.68
N ARG A 402 -23.30 -6.61 14.58
CA ARG A 402 -23.53 -7.93 13.97
C ARG A 402 -22.34 -8.43 13.14
N CYS A 403 -21.37 -7.57 12.83
CA CYS A 403 -20.18 -7.95 12.08
C CYS A 403 -19.20 -8.74 12.97
N SER A 404 -19.40 -10.06 13.04
CA SER A 404 -18.68 -10.97 13.94
C SER A 404 -17.17 -11.03 13.68
N LYS A 405 -16.72 -10.70 12.46
CA LYS A 405 -15.30 -10.70 12.07
C LYS A 405 -14.63 -9.33 12.11
N LEU A 406 -15.35 -8.27 12.49
CA LEU A 406 -14.82 -6.91 12.44
C LEU A 406 -13.72 -6.71 13.47
N SER A 407 -12.47 -6.80 13.01
CA SER A 407 -11.27 -6.69 13.83
C SER A 407 -10.66 -5.30 13.86
N THR A 408 -10.91 -4.52 12.81
CA THR A 408 -10.37 -3.16 12.64
C THR A 408 -11.51 -2.21 12.33
N LEU A 409 -11.64 -1.17 13.15
CA LEU A 409 -12.66 -0.14 12.97
C LEU A 409 -12.01 1.24 13.07
N SER A 410 -12.27 2.10 12.10
CA SER A 410 -11.88 3.52 12.11
C SER A 410 -13.15 4.36 12.12
N ILE A 411 -13.25 5.29 13.06
CA ILE A 411 -14.45 6.10 13.30
C ILE A 411 -14.10 7.57 13.37
N ASP A 412 -15.06 8.39 13.02
CA ASP A 412 -15.02 9.82 13.26
C ASP A 412 -15.63 10.13 14.61
N PHE A 413 -14.91 10.95 15.37
CA PHE A 413 -15.32 11.40 16.69
C PHE A 413 -15.37 12.93 16.71
N SER A 414 -16.57 13.47 16.48
CA SER A 414 -16.82 14.90 16.52
C SER A 414 -16.72 15.45 17.93
N CYS A 415 -15.88 16.48 18.14
CA CYS A 415 -15.61 17.09 19.44
C CYS A 415 -16.22 18.49 19.61
N ASN A 416 -17.35 18.79 18.94
CA ASN A 416 -17.93 20.14 18.91
C ASN A 416 -18.29 20.72 20.29
N ASN A 417 -18.44 19.87 21.32
CA ASN A 417 -18.66 20.31 22.71
C ASN A 417 -17.76 19.53 23.69
N LEU A 418 -16.67 20.16 24.13
CA LEU A 418 -15.68 19.60 25.07
C LEU A 418 -16.30 19.18 26.41
N SER A 419 -17.35 19.85 26.88
CA SER A 419 -18.01 19.47 28.16
C SER A 419 -18.69 18.10 28.09
N THR A 420 -19.14 17.69 26.90
CA THR A 420 -19.81 16.39 26.68
C THR A 420 -18.85 15.28 26.28
N LEU A 421 -17.60 15.63 25.99
CA LEU A 421 -16.60 14.73 25.42
C LEU A 421 -16.36 13.49 26.31
N PRO A 422 -16.16 13.61 27.64
CA PRO A 422 -15.94 12.43 28.48
C PRO A 422 -17.13 11.47 28.46
N VAL A 423 -18.36 12.01 28.50
CA VAL A 423 -19.59 11.20 28.49
C VAL A 423 -19.76 10.49 27.15
N ARG A 424 -19.52 11.19 26.04
CA ARG A 424 -19.62 10.62 24.68
C ARG A 424 -18.55 9.57 24.43
N LEU A 425 -17.29 9.86 24.75
CA LEU A 425 -16.19 8.91 24.59
C LEU A 425 -16.43 7.65 25.44
N LYS A 426 -16.85 7.82 26.70
CA LYS A 426 -17.23 6.69 27.55
C LYS A 426 -18.30 5.83 26.91
N ARG A 427 -19.33 6.44 26.32
CA ARG A 427 -20.39 5.72 25.60
C ARG A 427 -19.85 4.96 24.39
N VAL A 428 -19.05 5.61 23.55
CA VAL A 428 -18.40 5.00 22.38
C VAL A 428 -17.57 3.79 22.81
N LEU A 429 -16.63 3.95 23.75
CA LEU A 429 -15.77 2.87 24.23
C LEU A 429 -16.58 1.72 24.84
N SER A 430 -17.62 2.02 25.62
CA SER A 430 -18.49 0.98 26.21
C SER A 430 -19.24 0.16 25.15
N THR A 431 -19.66 0.81 24.07
CA THR A 431 -20.30 0.14 22.94
C THR A 431 -19.29 -0.66 22.12
N LEU A 432 -18.11 -0.11 21.86
CA LEU A 432 -17.06 -0.76 21.06
C LEU A 432 -16.46 -1.98 21.75
N LEU A 433 -16.46 -2.02 23.09
CA LEU A 433 -16.08 -3.21 23.86
C LEU A 433 -17.02 -4.40 23.65
N LYS A 434 -18.20 -4.21 23.03
CA LYS A 434 -19.12 -5.29 22.68
C LYS A 434 -18.74 -6.03 21.40
N PHE A 435 -17.79 -5.51 20.61
CA PHE A 435 -17.30 -6.23 19.44
C PHE A 435 -16.35 -7.34 19.88
N GLU A 436 -16.73 -8.60 19.63
CA GLU A 436 -15.96 -9.77 20.05
C GLU A 436 -14.58 -9.85 19.35
N ALA A 437 -14.56 -9.55 18.05
CA ALA A 437 -13.37 -9.65 17.22
C ALA A 437 -12.52 -8.37 17.19
N LEU A 438 -12.99 -7.25 17.75
CA LEU A 438 -12.28 -5.97 17.62
C LEU A 438 -10.90 -6.06 18.28
N ARG A 439 -9.87 -5.71 17.52
CA ARG A 439 -8.46 -5.68 17.94
C ARG A 439 -7.85 -4.30 17.77
N PHE A 440 -8.37 -3.51 16.85
CA PHE A 440 -7.86 -2.18 16.55
C PHE A 440 -9.00 -1.18 16.36
N LEU A 441 -8.90 -0.04 17.04
CA LEU A 441 -9.75 1.13 16.87
C LEU A 441 -8.92 2.35 16.46
N ALA A 442 -9.23 2.95 15.31
CA ALA A 442 -8.79 4.31 14.98
C ALA A 442 -9.90 5.32 15.31
N ILE A 443 -9.53 6.41 15.97
CA ILE A 443 -10.41 7.52 16.29
C ILE A 443 -9.90 8.75 15.56
N ASN A 444 -10.58 9.14 14.49
CA ASN A 444 -10.32 10.37 13.74
C ASN A 444 -11.09 11.51 14.40
N LEU A 445 -10.38 12.52 14.89
CA LEU A 445 -11.01 13.64 15.57
C LEU A 445 -11.47 14.68 14.56
N VAL A 446 -12.77 14.94 14.55
CA VAL A 446 -13.37 15.95 13.66
C VAL A 446 -13.76 17.17 14.49
N THR A 447 -13.25 18.34 14.14
CA THR A 447 -13.57 19.61 14.80
C THR A 447 -14.04 20.64 13.79
N SER A 448 -15.10 21.38 14.11
CA SER A 448 -15.63 22.44 13.25
C SER A 448 -14.83 23.75 13.26
N GLY A 449 -13.74 23.85 14.03
CA GLY A 449 -12.95 25.08 14.13
C GLY A 449 -11.51 24.86 14.56
N GLY A 450 -10.60 24.85 13.59
CA GLY A 450 -9.17 25.19 13.63
C GLY A 450 -8.24 24.47 14.62
N ASP A 451 -8.59 24.37 15.90
CA ASP A 451 -7.72 23.84 16.95
C ASP A 451 -8.22 22.48 17.45
N THR A 452 -7.61 21.43 16.91
CA THR A 452 -7.87 20.03 17.32
C THR A 452 -7.14 19.66 18.60
N SER A 453 -6.23 20.49 19.11
CA SER A 453 -5.33 20.11 20.20
C SER A 453 -6.11 19.87 21.50
N LEU A 454 -6.92 20.82 21.97
CA LEU A 454 -7.68 20.67 23.22
C LEU A 454 -8.65 19.48 23.19
N GLY A 455 -9.36 19.30 22.07
CA GLY A 455 -10.24 18.15 21.87
C GLY A 455 -9.46 16.83 21.92
N ARG A 456 -8.28 16.79 21.28
CA ARG A 456 -7.40 15.63 21.28
C ARG A 456 -6.89 15.31 22.68
N TRP A 457 -6.41 16.29 23.43
CA TRP A 457 -5.97 16.08 24.81
C TRP A 457 -7.10 15.54 25.69
N GLY A 458 -8.32 16.07 25.54
CA GLY A 458 -9.50 15.56 26.24
C GLY A 458 -9.82 14.11 25.89
N VAL A 459 -9.73 13.72 24.60
CA VAL A 459 -9.95 12.33 24.18
C VAL A 459 -8.85 11.42 24.72
N GLU A 460 -7.59 11.80 24.58
CA GLU A 460 -6.45 10.99 25.03
C GLU A 460 -6.47 10.77 26.55
N GLY A 461 -6.76 11.82 27.33
CA GLY A 461 -6.99 11.72 28.78
C GLY A 461 -8.14 10.78 29.10
N GLY A 462 -9.28 10.97 28.44
CA GLY A 462 -10.46 10.12 28.62
C GLY A 462 -10.24 8.65 28.26
N ILE A 463 -9.39 8.34 27.26
CA ILE A 463 -8.98 6.97 26.93
C ILE A 463 -8.19 6.35 28.08
N MET A 464 -7.21 7.08 28.62
CA MET A 464 -6.35 6.56 29.70
C MET A 464 -7.11 6.31 31.01
N ASP A 465 -8.14 7.11 31.27
CA ASP A 465 -8.96 7.00 32.47
C ASP A 465 -10.06 5.94 32.37
N TYR A 466 -10.34 5.43 31.17
CA TYR A 466 -11.40 4.45 30.98
C TYR A 466 -10.98 3.06 31.51
N PRO A 467 -11.79 2.42 32.37
CA PRO A 467 -11.50 1.09 32.88
C PRO A 467 -11.72 0.02 31.80
N VAL A 468 -10.67 -0.73 31.45
CA VAL A 468 -10.75 -1.78 30.43
C VAL A 468 -11.21 -3.09 31.10
N PRO A 469 -12.25 -3.76 30.58
CA PRO A 469 -12.64 -5.09 31.06
C PRO A 469 -11.50 -6.11 30.92
N ARG A 470 -11.57 -7.22 31.67
CA ARG A 470 -10.56 -8.30 31.58
C ARG A 470 -10.55 -9.00 30.22
N GLU A 471 -11.66 -8.94 29.49
CA GLU A 471 -11.86 -9.53 28.16
C GLU A 471 -12.15 -8.40 27.15
N GLY A 472 -11.61 -8.49 25.92
CA GLY A 472 -11.95 -7.54 24.84
C GLY A 472 -11.10 -6.28 24.71
N ALA A 473 -9.80 -6.33 25.02
CA ALA A 473 -8.95 -5.14 24.98
C ALA A 473 -8.34 -4.90 23.57
N PHE A 474 -8.95 -4.02 22.78
CA PHE A 474 -8.37 -3.54 21.52
C PHE A 474 -7.35 -2.43 21.75
N LYS A 475 -6.49 -2.20 20.75
CA LYS A 475 -5.55 -1.07 20.71
C LYS A 475 -6.25 0.14 20.11
N ILE A 476 -5.90 1.35 20.57
CA ILE A 476 -6.51 2.59 20.07
C ILE A 476 -5.44 3.47 19.42
N SER A 477 -5.73 4.02 18.25
CA SER A 477 -4.95 5.09 17.61
C SER A 477 -5.80 6.36 17.53
N THR A 478 -5.24 7.48 17.98
CA THR A 478 -5.78 8.84 17.73
C THR A 478 -5.02 9.55 16.62
N GLY A 479 -4.19 8.80 15.88
CA GLY A 479 -3.31 9.28 14.83
C GLY A 479 -2.00 9.91 15.27
N THR A 480 -1.98 10.48 16.46
CA THR A 480 -0.74 11.00 17.06
C THR A 480 -0.25 10.13 18.20
N CYS A 481 -1.17 9.40 18.83
CA CYS A 481 -0.88 8.57 19.97
C CYS A 481 -1.43 7.18 19.76
N PHE A 482 -0.72 6.21 20.31
CA PHE A 482 -1.14 4.83 20.35
C PHE A 482 -1.38 4.41 21.79
N PHE A 483 -2.45 3.67 22.01
CA PHE A 483 -2.85 3.22 23.33
C PHE A 483 -2.96 1.71 23.34
N VAL A 484 -2.23 1.09 24.26
CA VAL A 484 -2.20 -0.36 24.44
C VAL A 484 -2.79 -0.69 25.81
N PRO A 485 -3.72 -1.65 25.89
CA PRO A 485 -4.24 -2.09 27.16
C PRO A 485 -3.12 -2.72 28.00
N THR A 486 -2.90 -2.16 29.19
CA THR A 486 -1.85 -2.57 30.11
C THR A 486 -2.45 -2.85 31.49
N LEU A 487 -1.89 -3.82 32.21
CA LEU A 487 -2.22 -4.07 33.61
C LEU A 487 -1.60 -2.98 34.50
N ASP A 488 -2.44 -2.36 35.31
CA ASP A 488 -2.09 -1.32 36.27
C ASP A 488 -2.66 -1.69 37.65
N GLY A 489 -1.88 -2.46 38.41
CA GLY A 489 -2.39 -3.21 39.57
C GLY A 489 -3.44 -4.24 39.14
N ASP A 490 -4.59 -4.23 39.82
CA ASP A 490 -5.71 -5.15 39.53
C ASP A 490 -6.63 -4.68 38.39
N ARG A 491 -6.39 -3.49 37.83
CA ARG A 491 -7.21 -2.90 36.77
C ARG A 491 -6.45 -2.85 35.45
N ARG A 492 -7.13 -3.09 34.33
CA ARG A 492 -6.58 -2.80 33.01
C ARG A 492 -6.94 -1.38 32.60
N ARG A 493 -5.98 -0.65 32.05
CA ARG A 493 -6.16 0.68 31.48
C ARG A 493 -5.43 0.77 30.15
N TRP A 494 -5.91 1.63 29.28
CA TRP A 494 -5.15 2.00 28.10
C TRP A 494 -3.98 2.89 28.50
N ARG A 495 -2.75 2.46 28.21
CA ARG A 495 -1.56 3.28 28.39
C ARG A 495 -1.08 3.80 27.05
N LYS A 496 -0.75 5.09 27.03
CA LYS A 496 -0.10 5.73 25.90
C LYS A 496 1.28 5.10 25.71
N VAL A 497 1.55 4.59 24.52
CA VAL A 497 2.87 4.09 24.13
C VAL A 497 3.42 5.01 23.04
N PRO A 498 4.75 5.24 23.01
CA PRO A 498 5.35 6.06 21.97
C PRO A 498 5.01 5.48 20.60
N PHE A 499 4.44 6.31 19.73
CA PHE A 499 4.10 5.96 18.36
C PHE A 499 5.40 5.79 17.56
N LYS A 500 5.86 4.55 17.39
CA LYS A 500 6.82 4.19 16.35
C LYS A 500 5.99 3.56 15.24
N ALA A 501 5.71 4.31 14.18
CA ALA A 501 4.93 3.84 13.05
C ALA A 501 5.56 2.54 12.51
N ALA A 502 4.97 1.38 12.82
CA ALA A 502 5.28 0.17 12.09
C ALA A 502 4.67 0.36 10.69
N PRO A 503 5.43 0.22 9.59
CA PRO A 503 4.92 0.40 8.23
C PRO A 503 3.65 -0.40 7.96
N ASP A 504 3.57 -1.60 8.53
CA ASP A 504 2.47 -2.55 8.40
C ASP A 504 1.16 -2.01 9.00
N MET A 505 1.25 -1.16 10.04
CA MET A 505 0.08 -0.58 10.71
C MET A 505 -0.51 0.58 9.90
N ALA A 506 0.33 1.40 9.24
CA ALA A 506 -0.16 2.43 8.34
C ALA A 506 -0.89 1.81 7.13
N ILE A 507 -0.34 0.72 6.57
CA ILE A 507 -0.94 -0.03 5.45
C ILE A 507 -2.26 -0.70 5.85
N GLN A 508 -2.37 -1.27 7.05
CA GLN A 508 -3.61 -1.89 7.53
C GLN A 508 -4.74 -0.87 7.75
N LEU A 509 -4.40 0.36 8.12
CA LEU A 509 -5.37 1.42 8.41
C LEU A 509 -5.71 2.31 7.22
N GLY A 510 -5.08 2.10 6.05
CA GLY A 510 -5.23 3.00 4.91
C GLY A 510 -4.57 4.36 5.13
N TRP A 511 -3.64 4.45 6.07
CA TRP A 511 -2.87 5.66 6.33
C TRP A 511 -1.77 5.75 5.28
N VAL A 512 -1.82 6.81 4.49
CA VAL A 512 -0.72 7.22 3.61
C VAL A 512 0.40 7.72 4.52
N LEU A 513 1.52 6.99 4.61
CA LEU A 513 2.77 7.54 5.13
C LEU A 513 3.37 8.53 4.13
#